data_AF-K2C710-F1
#
_entry.id   AF-K2C710-F1
#
_cell.length_a   1.000
_cell.length_b   1.000
_cell.length_c   1.000
_cell.angle_alpha   90.00
_cell.angle_beta   90.00
_cell.angle_gamma   90.00
#
_symmetry.space_group_name_H-M   'P 1'
#
loop_
_entity.id
_entity.type
_entity.pdbx_description
1 polymer ?
#
loop_
_entity_poly.entity_id
_entity_poly.type
_entity_poly.pdbx_seq_one_letter_code
_entity_poly.pdbx_strand_id
1 'polypeptide(L)' 'YQAVELSMGMSGDFEIAIEEGATIVRIGTALFTKGE' A
#
# COMPACT_ATOMS: atom_id res chain seq x y z
N TYR A 1 -18.42 16.00 3.59
CA TYR A 1 -17.54 15.55 2.51
C TYR A 1 -16.97 14.20 2.92
N GLN A 2 -17.20 13.14 2.15
CA GLN A 2 -16.53 11.85 2.37
C GLN A 2 -15.60 11.61 1.18
N ALA A 3 -14.32 11.92 1.38
CA ALA A 3 -13.28 11.11 0.77
C ALA A 3 -12.63 10.38 1.94
N VAL A 4 -12.92 9.09 2.07
CA VAL A 4 -12.43 8.22 3.18
C VAL A 4 -11.31 7.32 2.67
N GLU A 5 -10.75 7.60 1.49
CA GLU A 5 -9.70 6.76 0.92
C GLU A 5 -8.35 7.48 0.91
N LEU A 6 -7.34 6.81 1.47
CA LEU A 6 -5.96 7.25 1.54
C LEU A 6 -5.07 6.20 0.87
N SER A 7 -4.52 6.54 -0.30
CA SER A 7 -3.60 5.66 -1.04
C SER A 7 -2.15 5.93 -0.66
N MET A 8 -1.59 5.13 0.23
CA MET A 8 -0.24 5.28 0.77
C MET A 8 0.39 3.90 1.00
N GLY A 9 1.72 3.81 0.97
CA GLY A 9 2.43 2.54 1.15
C GLY A 9 2.64 1.77 -0.16
N MET A 10 3.84 1.21 -0.26
CA MET A 10 4.37 0.35 -1.31
C MET A 10 4.86 -0.97 -0.67
N SER A 11 5.41 -1.89 -1.47
CA SER A 11 5.90 -3.18 -0.97
C SER A 11 6.89 -3.14 0.20
N GLY A 12 7.59 -2.02 0.46
CA GLY A 12 8.59 -1.92 1.53
C GLY A 12 8.10 -1.23 2.82
N ASP A 13 6.93 -0.60 2.81
CA ASP A 13 6.46 0.29 3.89
C ASP A 13 4.93 0.21 4.11
N PHE A 14 4.26 -0.82 3.56
CA PHE A 14 2.80 -0.95 3.65
C PHE A 14 2.30 -1.13 5.10
N GLU A 15 3.08 -1.73 6.00
CA GLU A 15 2.70 -1.89 7.41
C GLU A 15 2.59 -0.54 8.11
N ILE A 16 3.62 0.30 7.97
CA ILE A 16 3.62 1.68 8.49
C ILE A 16 2.48 2.48 7.86
N ALA A 17 2.26 2.32 6.55
CA ALA A 17 1.15 3.01 5.89
C ALA A 17 -0.22 2.64 6.47
N ILE A 18 -0.44 1.37 6.84
CA ILE A 18 -1.67 0.93 7.51
C ILE A 18 -1.79 1.58 8.90
N GLU A 19 -0.70 1.63 9.67
CA GLU A 19 -0.67 2.28 10.99
C GLU A 19 -1.01 3.78 10.89
N GLU A 20 -0.59 4.46 9.81
CA GLU A 20 -0.87 5.87 9.52
C GLU A 20 -2.24 6.11 8.83
N GLY A 21 -3.06 5.07 8.67
CA GLY A 21 -4.44 5.19 8.19
C GLY A 21 -4.65 5.01 6.68
N ALA A 22 -3.70 4.39 5.97
CA ALA A 22 -3.91 4.02 4.58
C ALA A 22 -5.08 3.05 4.43
N THR A 23 -5.93 3.31 3.43
CA THR A 23 -7.02 2.41 3.03
C THR A 23 -6.69 1.64 1.76
N ILE A 24 -5.69 2.09 1.01
CA ILE A 24 -5.16 1.45 -0.18
C ILE A 24 -3.64 1.43 -0.10
N VAL A 25 -3.05 0.24 -0.18
CA VAL A 25 -1.59 0.02 -0.30
C VAL A 25 -1.24 -0.57 -1.67
N ARG A 26 -0.04 -0.32 -2.17
CA ARG A 26 0.38 -0.73 -3.53
C ARG A 26 1.47 -1.80 -3.46
N ILE A 27 1.11 -3.05 -3.71
CA ILE A 27 2.06 -4.17 -3.57
C ILE A 27 2.41 -4.75 -4.93
N GLY A 28 3.70 -4.67 -5.29
CA GLY A 28 4.25 -5.25 -6.51
C GLY A 28 5.32 -6.29 -6.18
N THR A 29 6.54 -5.84 -5.87
CA THR A 29 7.72 -6.71 -5.70
C THR A 29 7.61 -7.69 -4.52
N ALA A 30 6.75 -7.43 -3.54
CA ALA A 30 6.49 -8.38 -2.45
C ALA A 30 5.51 -9.51 -2.84
N LEU A 31 4.76 -9.34 -3.94
CA LEU A 31 3.85 -10.37 -4.48
C LEU A 31 4.41 -11.04 -5.74
N PHE A 32 5.08 -10.25 -6.59
CA PHE A 32 5.57 -10.69 -7.88
C PHE A 32 7.09 -10.54 -7.96
N THR A 33 7.76 -11.60 -8.39
CA THR A 33 9.19 -11.58 -8.71
C THR A 33 9.41 -11.07 -10.14
N LYS A 34 10.60 -10.54 -10.45
CA LYS A 34 10.92 -10.13 -11.83
C LYS A 34 10.93 -11.36 -12.75
N GLY A 35 9.94 -11.46 -13.65
CA GLY A 35 9.96 -12.44 -14.75
C GLY A 35 8.67 -13.21 -15.02
N GLU A 36 7.59 -12.95 -14.28
CA GLU A 36 6.22 -13.33 -14.66
C GLU A 36 5.47 -12.14 -15.25
#